data_AF-A0AAQ4QZG9-F1
#
_entry.id   AF-A0AAQ4QZG9-F1
#
_cell.length_a   1.000
_cell.length_b   1.000
_cell.length_c   1.000
_cell.angle_alpha   90.00
_cell.angle_beta   90.00
_cell.angle_gamma   90.00
#
_symmetry.space_group_name_H-M   'P 1'
#
loop_
_entity.id
_entity.type
_entity.pdbx_description
1 polymer ?
#
loop_
_entity_poly.entity_id
_entity_poly.type
_entity_poly.pdbx_seq_one_letter_code
_entity_poly.pdbx_strand_id
1 'polypeptide(L)'
;MANKAGVRSDEGLMMMQELDDRLQEQIDKLEHVRLGAVELKDNLSGAIAAAQRRGEDVETSKKWSAGQNKQHLVTKNTSKLDRETEELHHDRVPLEVGKYIQQGRQEKGLTQKDLATKINEKPQVIADYECGKAIPNNQVLGKIERVIGLKLRGKDIGLPLEDKPKKK
;
A
#
# COMPACT_ATOMS: atom_id res chain seq x y z
N MET A 1 32.69 -2.44 66.18
CA MET A 1 32.51 -1.65 64.94
C MET A 1 33.10 -2.44 63.80
N ALA A 2 32.32 -2.83 62.79
CA ALA A 2 32.73 -2.89 61.37
C ALA A 2 31.76 -3.77 60.56
N ASN A 3 31.14 -3.10 59.57
CA ASN A 3 30.87 -3.56 58.21
C ASN A 3 29.96 -4.77 58.00
N LYS A 4 28.68 -4.47 57.70
CA LYS A 4 27.94 -5.19 56.67
C LYS A 4 27.37 -4.18 55.66
N ALA A 5 28.25 -3.68 54.81
CA ALA A 5 27.89 -2.90 53.63
C ALA A 5 27.65 -3.84 52.45
N GLY A 6 26.53 -3.62 51.75
CA GLY A 6 26.34 -3.81 50.31
C GLY A 6 26.45 -5.23 49.72
N VAL A 7 25.31 -5.94 49.57
CA VAL A 7 25.15 -6.98 48.53
C VAL A 7 23.67 -7.13 48.10
N ARG A 8 22.90 -6.05 47.89
CA ARG A 8 21.52 -6.16 47.37
C ARG A 8 21.18 -5.25 46.20
N SER A 9 22.12 -4.44 45.74
CA SER A 9 22.02 -3.63 44.53
C SER A 9 22.52 -4.36 43.28
N ASP A 10 23.46 -5.30 43.43
CA ASP A 10 24.08 -6.00 42.30
C ASP A 10 23.19 -7.09 41.69
N GLU A 11 22.41 -7.82 42.48
CA GLU A 11 21.52 -8.88 41.95
C GLU A 11 20.39 -8.31 41.07
N GLY A 12 19.84 -7.14 41.44
CA GLY A 12 18.81 -6.47 40.64
C GLY A 12 19.37 -5.89 39.34
N LEU A 13 20.60 -5.40 39.37
CA LEU A 13 21.31 -4.91 38.17
C LEU A 13 21.66 -6.07 37.22
N MET A 14 22.07 -7.21 37.79
CA MET A 14 22.42 -8.42 37.05
C MET A 14 21.19 -9.07 36.40
N MET A 15 20.04 -9.05 37.08
CA MET A 15 18.77 -9.55 36.51
C MET A 15 18.22 -8.63 35.42
N MET A 16 18.45 -7.31 35.53
CA MET A 16 18.10 -6.35 34.47
C MET A 16 19.01 -6.51 33.25
N GLN A 17 20.32 -6.72 33.46
CA GLN A 17 21.26 -7.06 32.39
C GLN A 17 20.91 -8.37 31.69
N GLU A 18 20.51 -9.41 32.42
CA GLU A 18 20.08 -10.68 31.80
C GLU A 18 18.81 -10.52 30.96
N LEU A 19 17.88 -9.64 31.36
CA LEU A 19 16.70 -9.31 30.56
C LEU A 19 17.05 -8.48 29.32
N ASP A 20 17.98 -7.54 29.43
CA ASP A 20 18.47 -6.74 28.30
C ASP A 20 19.24 -7.61 27.30
N ASP A 21 20.08 -8.53 27.77
CA ASP A 21 20.80 -9.50 26.92
C ASP A 21 19.82 -10.41 26.18
N ARG A 22 18.76 -10.87 26.86
CA ARG A 22 17.69 -11.66 26.24
C ARG A 22 16.89 -10.85 25.23
N LEU A 23 16.63 -9.57 25.50
CA LEU A 23 15.93 -8.68 24.58
C LEU A 23 16.79 -8.41 23.34
N GLN A 24 18.08 -8.17 23.53
CA GLN A 24 19.05 -7.98 22.46
C GLN A 24 19.15 -9.24 21.60
N GLU A 25 19.19 -10.42 22.21
CA GLU A 25 19.17 -11.69 21.48
C GLU A 25 17.89 -11.87 20.64
N GLN A 26 16.71 -11.43 21.14
CA GLN A 26 15.47 -11.45 20.35
C GLN A 26 15.50 -10.45 19.20
N ILE A 27 16.07 -9.26 19.40
CA ILE A 27 16.25 -8.25 18.36
C ILE A 27 17.16 -8.78 17.26
N ASP A 28 18.31 -9.35 17.63
CA ASP A 28 19.28 -9.92 16.68
C ASP A 28 18.66 -11.09 15.88
N LYS A 29 17.87 -11.95 16.56
CA LYS A 29 17.10 -13.02 15.89
C LYS A 29 16.10 -12.45 14.88
N LEU A 30 15.37 -11.39 15.23
CA LEU A 30 14.42 -10.72 14.35
C LEU A 30 15.13 -10.05 13.16
N GLU A 31 16.29 -9.44 13.37
CA GLU A 31 17.09 -8.85 12.29
C GLU A 31 17.61 -9.91 11.33
N HIS A 32 18.07 -11.06 11.82
CA HIS A 32 18.51 -12.16 10.97
C HIS A 32 17.39 -12.70 10.08
N VAL A 33 16.17 -12.87 10.63
CA VAL A 33 14.99 -13.27 9.86
C VAL A 33 14.65 -12.23 8.79
N ARG A 34 14.72 -10.94 9.13
CA ARG A 34 14.49 -9.84 8.18
C ARG A 34 15.52 -9.85 7.05
N LEU A 35 16.80 -10.03 7.37
CA LEU A 35 17.89 -10.08 6.37
C LEU A 35 17.72 -11.27 5.43
N GLY A 36 17.41 -12.47 5.95
CA GLY A 36 17.12 -13.64 5.13
C GLY A 36 15.93 -13.45 4.19
N ALA A 37 14.87 -12.74 4.64
CA ALA A 37 13.73 -12.41 3.79
C ALA A 37 14.09 -11.43 2.65
N VAL A 38 15.01 -10.49 2.88
CA VAL A 38 15.51 -9.58 1.84
C VAL A 38 16.32 -10.33 0.80
N GLU A 39 17.22 -11.21 1.23
CA GLU A 39 18.05 -12.02 0.36
C GLU A 39 17.21 -12.94 -0.56
N LEU A 40 16.17 -13.58 0.00
CA LEU A 40 15.23 -14.39 -0.78
C LEU A 40 14.50 -13.58 -1.86
N LYS A 41 14.11 -12.34 -1.54
CA LYS A 41 13.43 -11.45 -2.50
C LYS A 41 14.37 -11.02 -3.63
N ASP A 42 15.62 -10.69 -3.30
CA ASP A 42 16.60 -10.28 -4.29
C ASP A 42 17.00 -11.45 -5.19
N ASN A 43 17.19 -12.65 -4.61
CA ASN A 43 17.44 -13.88 -5.36
C ASN A 43 16.29 -14.24 -6.30
N LEU A 44 15.03 -14.05 -5.88
CA LEU A 44 13.87 -14.27 -6.76
C LEU A 44 13.88 -13.31 -7.96
N SER A 45 14.28 -12.05 -7.75
CA SER A 45 14.34 -11.05 -8.82
C SER A 45 15.49 -11.30 -9.81
N GLY A 46 16.61 -11.86 -9.32
CA GLY A 46 17.79 -12.20 -10.13
C GLY A 46 17.78 -13.60 -10.72
N ALA A 47 16.90 -14.50 -10.24
CA ALA A 47 16.88 -15.92 -10.63
C ALA A 47 16.71 -16.12 -12.13
N ILE A 48 15.80 -15.37 -12.77
CA ILE A 48 15.56 -15.46 -14.22
C ILE A 48 16.81 -15.05 -15.00
N ALA A 49 17.47 -13.95 -14.60
CA ALA A 49 18.68 -13.48 -15.27
C ALA A 49 19.86 -14.46 -15.08
N ALA A 50 19.94 -15.11 -13.92
CA ALA A 50 20.97 -16.11 -13.65
C ALA A 50 20.73 -17.41 -14.45
N ALA A 51 19.49 -17.87 -14.53
CA ALA A 51 19.09 -19.01 -15.38
C ALA A 51 19.42 -18.76 -16.85
N GLN A 52 19.12 -17.56 -17.37
CA GLN A 52 19.49 -17.14 -18.73
C GLN A 52 21.01 -17.17 -18.96
N ARG A 53 21.82 -16.71 -17.99
CA ARG A 53 23.29 -16.72 -18.10
C ARG A 53 23.89 -18.13 -18.06
N ARG A 54 23.27 -19.05 -17.33
CA ARG A 54 23.70 -20.45 -17.22
C ARG A 54 23.20 -21.32 -18.38
N GLY A 55 22.38 -20.77 -19.28
CA GLY A 55 21.79 -21.52 -20.38
C GLY A 55 20.73 -22.53 -19.92
N GLU A 56 20.13 -22.30 -18.75
CA GLU A 56 19.01 -23.09 -18.25
C GLU A 56 17.73 -22.73 -19.00
N ASP A 57 16.82 -23.69 -19.14
CA ASP A 57 15.52 -23.48 -19.81
C ASP A 57 14.65 -22.50 -18.99
N VAL A 58 14.13 -21.47 -19.69
CA VAL A 58 13.22 -20.48 -19.09
C VAL A 58 11.88 -20.52 -19.80
N GLU A 59 10.85 -20.93 -19.06
CA GLU A 59 9.48 -20.89 -19.56
C GLU A 59 8.99 -19.44 -19.67
N THR A 60 8.47 -19.08 -20.84
CA THR A 60 7.84 -17.77 -21.05
C THR A 60 6.41 -17.94 -21.48
N SER A 61 5.51 -17.16 -20.88
CA SER A 61 4.10 -17.11 -21.25
C SER A 61 3.69 -15.67 -21.51
N LYS A 62 2.87 -15.46 -22.55
CA LYS A 62 2.31 -14.14 -22.86
C LYS A 62 1.26 -13.81 -21.81
N LYS A 63 1.37 -12.64 -21.18
CA LYS A 63 0.35 -12.16 -20.23
C LYS A 63 -0.99 -11.97 -20.95
N TRP A 64 -2.07 -12.36 -20.27
CA TRP A 64 -3.43 -12.06 -20.71
C TRP A 64 -3.60 -10.54 -20.85
N SER A 65 -4.18 -10.09 -21.97
CA SER A 65 -4.28 -8.66 -22.36
C SER A 65 -2.94 -7.93 -22.62
N ALA A 66 -1.83 -8.64 -22.82
CA ALA A 66 -0.57 -8.02 -23.22
C ALA A 66 -0.68 -7.33 -24.61
N GLY A 67 -0.11 -6.12 -24.71
CA GLY A 67 -0.11 -5.34 -25.95
C GLY A 67 -1.39 -4.54 -26.20
N GLN A 68 -2.29 -4.45 -25.22
CA GLN A 68 -3.52 -3.66 -25.29
C GLN A 68 -3.52 -2.53 -24.26
N ASN A 69 -4.19 -1.42 -24.57
CA ASN A 69 -4.37 -0.29 -23.65
C ASN A 69 -5.86 -0.13 -23.30
N LYS A 70 -6.39 -1.07 -22.52
CA LYS A 70 -7.77 -0.99 -22.03
C LYS A 70 -7.86 0.09 -20.95
N GLN A 71 -8.52 1.20 -21.27
CA GLN A 71 -8.62 2.37 -20.39
C GLN A 71 -9.53 2.15 -19.18
N HIS A 72 -10.62 1.40 -19.35
CA HIS A 72 -11.58 1.12 -18.28
C HIS A 72 -11.50 -0.37 -17.89
N LEU A 73 -10.84 -0.67 -16.78
CA LEU A 73 -10.79 -2.02 -16.24
C LEU A 73 -12.00 -2.30 -15.35
N VAL A 74 -12.41 -3.56 -15.32
CA VAL A 74 -13.42 -4.02 -14.37
C VAL A 74 -12.77 -4.06 -12.98
N THR A 75 -13.41 -3.44 -11.99
CA THR A 75 -12.90 -3.36 -10.62
C THR A 75 -13.04 -4.68 -9.85
N LYS A 76 -14.08 -5.46 -10.13
CA LYS A 76 -14.36 -6.75 -9.49
C LYS A 76 -14.06 -7.92 -10.43
N ASN A 77 -13.78 -9.09 -9.87
CA ASN A 77 -13.60 -10.31 -10.66
C ASN A 77 -14.94 -10.75 -11.26
N THR A 78 -15.07 -10.68 -12.58
CA THR A 78 -16.31 -10.98 -13.29
C THR A 78 -16.77 -12.41 -13.08
N SER A 79 -15.86 -13.38 -13.00
CA SER A 79 -16.20 -14.79 -12.74
C SER A 79 -16.71 -15.06 -11.32
N LYS A 80 -16.45 -14.16 -10.35
CA LYS A 80 -17.06 -14.25 -9.02
C LYS A 80 -18.47 -13.67 -9.05
N LEU A 81 -18.63 -12.50 -9.66
CA LEU A 81 -19.94 -11.85 -9.84
C LEU A 81 -20.94 -12.73 -10.60
N ASP A 82 -20.49 -13.51 -11.58
CA ASP A 82 -21.34 -14.42 -12.35
C ASP A 82 -21.82 -15.64 -11.55
N ARG A 83 -21.06 -16.03 -10.52
CA ARG A 83 -21.39 -17.15 -9.61
C ARG A 83 -22.19 -16.70 -8.39
N GLU A 84 -22.05 -15.43 -7.99
CA GLU A 84 -22.77 -14.83 -6.87
C GLU A 84 -24.21 -14.50 -7.31
N THR A 85 -25.16 -15.37 -6.99
CA THR A 85 -26.59 -15.19 -7.32
C THR A 85 -27.41 -14.51 -6.22
N GLU A 86 -26.84 -14.28 -5.04
CA GLU A 86 -27.60 -13.92 -3.82
C GLU A 86 -27.26 -12.54 -3.21
N GLU A 87 -26.12 -11.93 -3.55
CA GLU A 87 -25.68 -10.68 -2.92
C GLU A 87 -25.81 -9.47 -3.87
N LEU A 88 -26.90 -8.69 -3.72
CA LEU A 88 -27.19 -7.51 -4.57
C LEU A 88 -26.68 -6.17 -3.99
N HIS A 89 -25.96 -6.21 -2.86
CA HIS A 89 -25.42 -5.00 -2.23
C HIS A 89 -24.01 -4.68 -2.74
N HIS A 90 -23.70 -3.39 -2.87
CA HIS A 90 -22.37 -2.92 -3.28
C HIS A 90 -21.99 -1.72 -2.43
N ASP A 91 -20.91 -1.88 -1.67
CA ASP A 91 -20.37 -0.81 -0.85
C ASP A 91 -20.03 0.43 -1.69
N ARG A 92 -20.37 1.58 -1.12
CA ARG A 92 -20.16 2.89 -1.72
C ARG A 92 -18.98 3.59 -1.06
N VAL A 93 -18.47 4.61 -1.74
CA VAL A 93 -17.41 5.46 -1.20
C VAL A 93 -17.92 6.15 0.08
N PRO A 94 -17.18 6.07 1.20
CA PRO A 94 -17.54 6.78 2.43
C PRO A 94 -17.58 8.28 2.21
N LEU A 95 -18.48 8.98 2.91
CA LEU A 95 -18.64 10.43 2.76
C LEU A 95 -17.35 11.22 3.09
N GLU A 96 -16.52 10.70 3.99
CA GLU A 96 -15.22 11.29 4.33
C GLU A 96 -14.29 11.40 3.12
N VAL A 97 -14.23 10.36 2.29
CA VAL A 97 -13.43 10.38 1.06
C VAL A 97 -13.95 11.46 0.11
N GLY A 98 -15.28 11.60 -0.01
CA GLY A 98 -15.89 12.68 -0.80
C GLY A 98 -15.50 14.08 -0.33
N LYS A 99 -15.43 14.29 1.00
CA LYS A 99 -14.96 15.56 1.60
C LYS A 99 -13.50 15.85 1.26
N TYR A 100 -12.61 14.87 1.37
CA TYR A 100 -11.19 15.06 1.02
C TYR A 100 -10.98 15.34 -0.46
N ILE A 101 -11.75 14.72 -1.35
CA ILE A 101 -11.73 15.04 -2.78
C ILE A 101 -12.12 16.50 -3.00
N GLN A 102 -13.20 16.95 -2.37
CA GLN A 102 -13.68 18.32 -2.49
C GLN A 102 -12.66 19.33 -1.92
N GLN A 103 -12.08 19.07 -0.75
CA GLN A 103 -11.06 19.92 -0.12
C GLN A 103 -9.81 20.02 -1.01
N GLY A 104 -9.20 18.89 -1.39
CA GLY A 104 -8.00 18.90 -2.23
C GLY A 104 -8.24 19.52 -3.62
N ARG A 105 -9.46 19.43 -4.15
CA ARG A 105 -9.86 20.14 -5.37
C ARG A 105 -9.88 21.65 -5.18
N GLN A 106 -10.51 22.13 -4.10
CA GLN A 106 -10.62 23.55 -3.78
C GLN A 106 -9.25 24.18 -3.46
N GLU A 107 -8.40 23.49 -2.71
CA GLU A 107 -7.02 23.91 -2.40
C GLU A 107 -6.19 24.11 -3.68
N LYS A 108 -6.44 23.32 -4.72
CA LYS A 108 -5.80 23.45 -6.03
C LYS A 108 -6.54 24.37 -7.00
N GLY A 109 -7.61 25.03 -6.57
CA GLY A 109 -8.41 25.95 -7.40
C GLY A 109 -9.07 25.27 -8.61
N LEU A 110 -9.33 23.96 -8.54
CA LEU A 110 -9.90 23.20 -9.66
C LEU A 110 -11.42 23.16 -9.57
N THR A 111 -12.13 23.19 -10.70
CA THR A 111 -13.55 22.82 -10.73
C THR A 111 -13.71 21.31 -10.86
N GLN A 112 -14.92 20.77 -10.62
CA GLN A 112 -15.19 19.34 -10.86
C GLN A 112 -14.92 18.95 -12.32
N LYS A 113 -15.22 19.87 -13.26
CA LYS A 113 -14.93 19.70 -14.69
C LYS A 113 -13.43 19.67 -14.97
N ASP A 114 -12.65 20.53 -14.33
CA ASP A 114 -11.19 20.57 -14.52
C ASP A 114 -10.53 19.32 -13.96
N LEU A 115 -10.95 18.89 -12.77
CA LEU A 115 -10.47 17.64 -12.18
C LEU A 115 -10.81 16.45 -13.07
N ALA A 116 -12.07 16.34 -13.52
CA ALA A 116 -12.54 15.29 -14.42
C ALA A 116 -11.73 15.24 -15.73
N THR A 117 -11.49 16.41 -16.34
CA THR A 117 -10.67 16.55 -17.54
C THR A 117 -9.23 16.09 -17.29
N LYS A 118 -8.63 16.46 -16.16
CA LYS A 118 -7.26 16.04 -15.80
C LYS A 118 -7.12 14.53 -15.61
N ILE A 119 -8.16 13.85 -15.11
CA ILE A 119 -8.13 12.40 -14.89
C ILE A 119 -8.74 11.59 -16.05
N ASN A 120 -9.19 12.25 -17.11
CA ASN A 120 -9.90 11.66 -18.25
C ASN A 120 -11.16 10.88 -17.84
N GLU A 121 -11.97 11.47 -16.96
CA GLU A 121 -13.28 10.93 -16.56
C GLU A 121 -14.39 11.95 -16.82
N LYS A 122 -15.66 11.54 -16.70
CA LYS A 122 -16.79 12.47 -16.83
C LYS A 122 -16.97 13.31 -15.56
N PRO A 123 -17.41 14.59 -15.65
CA PRO A 123 -17.69 15.42 -14.47
C PRO A 123 -18.69 14.79 -13.49
N GLN A 124 -19.70 14.07 -14.02
CA GLN A 124 -20.68 13.34 -13.20
C GLN A 124 -20.01 12.31 -12.29
N VAL A 125 -18.95 11.63 -12.76
CA VAL A 125 -18.22 10.66 -11.95
C VAL A 125 -17.64 11.34 -10.72
N ILE A 126 -16.96 12.49 -10.88
CA ILE A 126 -16.44 13.27 -9.76
C ILE A 126 -17.55 13.68 -8.79
N ALA A 127 -18.68 14.16 -9.31
CA ALA A 127 -19.82 14.53 -8.46
C ALA A 127 -20.35 13.35 -7.64
N ASP A 128 -20.45 12.15 -8.24
CA ASP A 128 -20.88 10.93 -7.55
C ASP A 128 -19.89 10.48 -6.47
N TYR A 129 -18.58 10.70 -6.68
CA TYR A 129 -17.55 10.45 -5.67
C TYR A 129 -17.61 11.48 -4.53
N GLU A 130 -17.75 12.77 -4.82
CA GLU A 130 -17.85 13.82 -3.80
C GLU A 130 -19.10 13.65 -2.91
N CYS A 131 -20.20 13.11 -3.45
CA CYS A 131 -21.43 12.85 -2.67
C CYS A 131 -21.55 11.41 -2.10
N GLY A 132 -20.54 10.56 -2.26
CA GLY A 132 -20.51 9.20 -1.70
C GLY A 132 -21.47 8.20 -2.37
N LYS A 133 -21.97 8.49 -3.58
CA LYS A 133 -22.84 7.59 -4.34
C LYS A 133 -22.08 6.59 -5.22
N ALA A 134 -20.83 6.90 -5.55
CA ALA A 134 -20.01 6.11 -6.43
C ALA A 134 -19.61 4.76 -5.82
N ILE A 135 -19.49 3.73 -6.67
CA ILE A 135 -18.81 2.48 -6.32
C ILE A 135 -17.29 2.75 -6.40
N PRO A 136 -16.51 2.44 -5.34
CA PRO A 136 -15.08 2.67 -5.35
C PRO A 136 -14.37 1.97 -6.51
N ASN A 137 -13.68 2.71 -7.37
CA ASN A 137 -12.77 2.18 -8.37
C ASN A 137 -11.33 2.64 -8.06
N ASN A 138 -10.45 1.69 -7.76
CA ASN A 138 -9.06 1.97 -7.39
C ASN A 138 -8.26 2.73 -8.45
N GLN A 139 -8.60 2.57 -9.75
CA GLN A 139 -7.94 3.32 -10.82
C GLN A 139 -8.35 4.79 -10.76
N VAL A 140 -9.64 5.07 -10.67
CA VAL A 140 -10.18 6.43 -10.60
C VAL A 140 -9.67 7.14 -9.35
N LEU A 141 -9.80 6.51 -8.18
CA LEU A 141 -9.28 7.04 -6.91
C LEU A 141 -7.78 7.34 -7.00
N GLY A 142 -6.98 6.41 -7.55
CA GLY A 142 -5.54 6.63 -7.74
C GLY A 142 -5.20 7.75 -8.72
N LYS A 143 -6.04 8.05 -9.72
CA LYS A 143 -5.87 9.24 -10.58
C LYS A 143 -6.18 10.52 -9.80
N ILE A 144 -7.27 10.54 -9.03
CA ILE A 144 -7.66 11.68 -8.21
C ILE A 144 -6.57 12.00 -7.19
N GLU A 145 -6.09 11.00 -6.43
CA GLU A 145 -5.02 11.15 -5.42
C GLU A 145 -3.80 11.89 -5.97
N ARG A 146 -3.35 11.53 -7.17
CA ARG A 146 -2.19 12.17 -7.81
C ARG A 146 -2.45 13.62 -8.21
N VAL A 147 -3.68 13.94 -8.61
CA VAL A 147 -4.04 15.30 -9.00
C VAL A 147 -4.22 16.19 -7.78
N ILE A 148 -4.86 15.72 -6.71
CA ILE A 148 -5.13 16.50 -5.50
C ILE A 148 -4.00 16.45 -4.48
N GLY A 149 -3.14 15.43 -4.51
CA GLY A 149 -2.00 15.28 -3.59
C GLY A 149 -2.39 14.75 -2.21
N LEU A 150 -3.55 14.11 -2.08
CA LEU A 150 -4.03 13.50 -0.84
C LEU A 150 -4.28 12.01 -1.08
N LYS A 151 -4.05 11.18 -0.06
CA LYS A 151 -4.42 9.76 -0.07
C LYS A 151 -5.93 9.62 0.14
N LEU A 152 -6.57 8.79 -0.68
CA LEU A 152 -8.02 8.51 -0.65
C LEU A 152 -8.33 7.03 -0.40
N ARG A 153 -7.30 6.23 -0.16
CA ARG A 153 -7.35 4.77 -0.01
C ARG A 153 -6.46 4.31 1.14
N GLY A 154 -6.81 3.18 1.73
CA GLY A 154 -6.04 2.56 2.81
C GLY A 154 -6.33 3.18 4.17
N LYS A 155 -5.37 3.07 5.10
CA LYS A 155 -5.51 3.55 6.48
C LYS A 155 -5.23 5.05 6.63
N ASP A 156 -4.48 5.62 5.69
CA ASP A 156 -3.95 6.99 5.75
C ASP A 156 -4.83 7.99 4.98
N ILE A 157 -6.16 7.85 5.01
CA ILE A 157 -7.05 8.69 4.22
C ILE A 157 -6.94 10.15 4.70
N GLY A 158 -6.85 11.08 3.74
CA GLY A 158 -6.73 12.52 4.03
C GLY A 158 -5.31 13.00 4.29
N LEU A 159 -4.33 12.10 4.44
CA LEU A 159 -2.93 12.48 4.56
C LEU A 159 -2.34 12.90 3.20
N PRO A 160 -1.34 13.81 3.19
CA PRO A 160 -0.61 14.13 1.97
C PRO A 160 -0.04 12.88 1.28
N LEU A 161 -0.14 12.85 -0.04
CA LEU A 161 0.46 11.80 -0.84
C LEU A 161 1.97 12.05 -0.93
N GLU A 162 2.78 11.15 -0.38
CA GLU A 162 4.24 11.24 -0.54
C GLU A 162 4.64 11.11 -2.01
N ASP A 163 5.36 12.10 -2.52
CA ASP A 163 5.93 12.07 -3.87
C ASP A 163 7.02 11.01 -3.94
N LYS A 164 6.65 9.78 -4.35
CA LYS A 164 7.65 8.79 -4.71
C LYS A 164 8.45 9.31 -5.91
N PRO A 165 9.79 9.30 -5.87
CA PRO A 165 10.60 9.78 -6.98
C PRO A 165 10.25 8.99 -8.24
N LYS A 166 9.93 9.71 -9.33
CA LYS A 166 9.69 9.09 -10.64
C LYS A 166 10.97 8.35 -11.02
N LYS A 167 10.95 7.01 -11.03
CA LYS A 167 12.02 6.24 -11.65
C LYS A 167 12.06 6.65 -13.13
N LYS A 168 13.15 7.31 -13.52
CA LYS A 168 13.49 7.60 -14.91
C LYS A 168 13.80 6.30 -15.65
#